data_AF-A0A4Q8LI21-F1
#
_entry.id   AF-A0A4Q8LI21-F1
#
_cell.length_a   1.000
_cell.length_b   1.000
_cell.length_c   1.000
_cell.angle_alpha   90.00
_cell.angle_beta   90.00
_cell.angle_gamma   90.00
#
_symmetry.space_group_name_H-M   'P 1'
#
loop_
_entity.id
_entity.type
_entity.pdbx_description
1 polymer ?
#
loop_
_entity_poly.entity_id
_entity_poly.type
_entity_poly.pdbx_seq_one_letter_code
_entity_poly.pdbx_strand_id
1 'polypeptide(L)'
;MFFRAWVMLSMAIFRLWPLLATGVYARRHPVSQGTWGVALAATCVLLVIAQVSAMRCSSEQLSHTRGLFAIGAAMSTGWTYVDALLVPAVVTAVLLLSVVMALLPRAPARYLRLVQRMLRHRMQQ
;
A
#
# COMPACT_ATOMS: atom_id res chain seq x y z
N MET A 1 1.76 18.68 1.53
CA MET A 1 1.95 18.17 0.16
C MET A 1 2.77 16.88 0.10
N PHE A 2 3.87 16.77 0.86
CA PHE A 2 4.79 15.62 0.81
C PHE A 2 4.18 14.24 1.11
N PHE A 3 3.21 14.14 2.04
CA PHE A 3 2.56 12.85 2.36
C PHE A 3 1.92 12.17 1.15
N ARG A 4 1.42 12.94 0.17
CA ARG A 4 0.80 12.38 -1.04
C ARG A 4 1.84 11.64 -1.88
N ALA A 5 3.03 12.21 -1.99
CA ALA A 5 4.17 11.58 -2.65
C ALA A 5 4.58 10.30 -1.90
N TRP A 6 4.62 10.32 -0.57
CA TRP A 6 4.93 9.14 0.25
C TRP A 6 3.89 8.02 0.10
N VAL A 7 2.59 8.36 0.07
CA VAL A 7 1.51 7.39 -0.20
C VAL A 7 1.67 6.78 -1.59
N MET A 8 1.86 7.59 -2.62
CA MET A 8 2.05 7.12 -4.00
C MET A 8 3.29 6.23 -4.13
N LEU A 9 4.41 6.64 -3.52
CA LEU A 9 5.65 5.89 -3.49
C LEU A 9 5.44 4.52 -2.83
N SER A 10 4.72 4.48 -1.71
CA SER A 10 4.43 3.23 -1.01
C SER A 10 3.57 2.28 -1.84
N MET A 11 2.56 2.82 -2.53
CA MET A 11 1.74 2.02 -3.46
C MET A 11 2.57 1.49 -4.64
N ALA A 12 3.47 2.30 -5.18
CA ALA A 12 4.36 1.90 -6.27
C ALA A 12 5.36 0.82 -5.82
N ILE A 13 6.03 1.03 -4.67
CA ILE A 13 6.98 0.07 -4.09
C ILE A 13 6.28 -1.25 -3.79
N PHE A 14 5.11 -1.22 -3.17
CA PHE A 14 4.36 -2.44 -2.85
C PHE A 14 4.04 -3.27 -4.11
N ARG A 15 3.65 -2.61 -5.20
CA ARG A 15 3.31 -3.27 -6.47
C ARG A 15 4.52 -3.78 -7.23
N LEU A 16 5.61 -3.01 -7.22
CA LEU A 16 6.83 -3.30 -7.98
C LEU A 16 7.91 -4.00 -7.15
N TRP A 17 7.60 -4.37 -5.91
CA TRP A 17 8.55 -4.97 -4.98
C TRP A 17 9.35 -6.14 -5.57
N PRO A 18 8.74 -7.11 -6.30
CA PRO A 18 9.51 -8.22 -6.85
C PRO A 18 10.58 -7.76 -7.85
N LEU A 19 10.25 -6.81 -8.72
CA LEU A 19 11.19 -6.23 -9.68
C LEU A 19 12.27 -5.38 -9.01
N LEU A 20 11.90 -4.61 -7.99
CA LEU A 20 12.86 -3.81 -7.22
C LEU A 20 13.82 -4.73 -6.46
N ALA A 21 13.32 -5.79 -5.84
CA ALA A 21 14.13 -6.78 -5.13
C ALA A 21 15.09 -7.49 -6.09
N THR A 22 14.61 -7.94 -7.26
CA THR A 22 15.51 -8.54 -8.26
C THR A 22 16.50 -7.54 -8.82
N GLY A 23 16.11 -6.28 -9.02
CA GLY A 23 17.02 -5.23 -9.47
C GLY A 23 18.12 -4.92 -8.45
N VAL A 24 17.79 -4.87 -7.17
CA VAL A 24 18.78 -4.71 -6.08
C VAL A 24 19.69 -5.92 -6.00
N TYR A 25 19.14 -7.14 -6.11
CA TYR A 25 19.92 -8.38 -6.11
C TYR A 25 20.86 -8.46 -7.32
N ALA A 26 20.39 -8.03 -8.50
CA ALA A 26 21.15 -8.00 -9.74
C ALA A 26 22.38 -7.07 -9.70
N ARG A 27 22.41 -6.09 -8.79
CA ARG A 27 23.59 -5.24 -8.59
C ARG A 27 24.76 -5.99 -7.96
N ARG A 28 24.50 -7.08 -7.24
CA ARG A 28 25.51 -7.84 -6.49
C ARG A 28 25.75 -9.24 -7.05
N HIS A 29 24.80 -9.77 -7.80
CA HIS A 29 24.85 -11.12 -8.35
C HIS A 29 24.37 -11.14 -9.80
N PRO A 30 24.96 -11.99 -10.67
CA PRO A 30 24.43 -12.20 -12.01
C PRO A 30 23.05 -12.85 -11.92
N VAL A 31 22.06 -12.24 -12.58
CA VAL A 31 20.67 -12.69 -12.57
C VAL A 31 20.30 -13.22 -13.94
N SER A 32 19.79 -14.45 -13.97
CA SER A 32 19.36 -15.10 -15.21
C SER A 32 18.13 -14.41 -15.81
N GLN A 33 17.94 -14.54 -17.13
CA GLN A 33 16.71 -14.09 -17.80
C GLN A 33 15.44 -14.75 -17.23
N GLY A 34 15.54 -16.02 -16.80
CA GLY A 34 14.44 -16.74 -16.15
C GLY A 34 14.00 -16.07 -14.84
N THR A 35 14.95 -15.61 -14.03
CA THR A 35 14.66 -14.89 -12.78
C THR A 35 13.93 -13.57 -13.03
N TRP A 36 14.28 -12.84 -14.09
CA TRP A 36 13.55 -11.63 -14.51
C TRP A 36 12.13 -11.96 -14.98
N GLY A 37 11.95 -13.06 -15.71
CA GLY A 37 10.63 -13.56 -16.10
C GLY A 37 9.75 -13.88 -14.88
N VAL A 38 10.32 -14.56 -13.87
CA VAL A 38 9.62 -14.85 -12.61
C VAL A 38 9.26 -13.56 -11.85
N ALA A 39 10.17 -12.59 -11.78
CA ALA A 39 9.91 -11.31 -11.13
C ALA A 39 8.79 -10.51 -11.81
N LEU A 40 8.75 -10.52 -13.15
CA LEU A 40 7.66 -9.93 -13.93
C LEU A 40 6.34 -10.64 -13.66
N ALA A 41 6.32 -11.98 -13.70
CA ALA A 41 5.13 -12.76 -13.41
C ALA A 41 4.61 -12.49 -11.98
N ALA A 42 5.49 -12.49 -10.97
CA ALA A 42 5.14 -12.15 -9.59
C ALA A 42 4.59 -10.72 -9.46
N THR A 43 5.16 -9.77 -10.20
CA THR A 43 4.68 -8.38 -10.24
C THR A 43 3.28 -8.30 -10.85
N CYS A 44 3.01 -9.00 -11.95
CA CYS A 44 1.67 -9.08 -12.55
C CYS A 44 0.66 -9.67 -11.56
N VAL A 45 1.01 -10.74 -10.85
CA VAL A 45 0.16 -11.35 -9.81
C VAL A 45 -0.13 -10.34 -8.69
N LEU A 46 0.87 -9.63 -8.19
CA LEU A 46 0.67 -8.59 -7.17
C LEU A 46 -0.20 -7.44 -7.66
N LEU A 47 -0.07 -7.02 -8.92
CA LEU A 47 -0.93 -6.00 -9.51
C LEU A 47 -2.40 -6.45 -9.55
N VAL A 48 -2.65 -7.71 -9.93
CA VAL A 48 -3.99 -8.30 -9.93
C VAL A 48 -4.55 -8.38 -8.51
N ILE A 49 -3.77 -8.87 -7.54
CA ILE A 49 -4.19 -8.94 -6.12
C ILE A 49 -4.49 -7.55 -5.59
N ALA A 50 -3.62 -6.57 -5.85
CA ALA A 50 -3.82 -5.19 -5.45
C ALA A 50 -5.10 -4.61 -6.07
N GLN A 51 -5.36 -4.86 -7.35
CA GLN A 51 -6.56 -4.38 -8.03
C GLN A 51 -7.83 -5.04 -7.49
N VAL A 52 -7.84 -6.36 -7.31
CA VAL A 52 -8.97 -7.09 -6.73
C VAL A 52 -9.24 -6.61 -5.31
N SER A 53 -8.19 -6.43 -4.50
CA SER A 53 -8.33 -5.92 -3.13
C SER A 53 -8.90 -4.50 -3.11
N ALA A 54 -8.46 -3.62 -4.01
CA ALA A 54 -8.97 -2.27 -4.12
C ALA A 54 -10.45 -2.26 -4.52
N MET A 55 -10.86 -3.07 -5.50
CA MET A 55 -12.26 -3.19 -5.92
C MET A 55 -13.14 -3.74 -4.79
N ARG A 56 -12.70 -4.81 -4.10
CA ARG A 56 -13.44 -5.42 -2.99
C ARG A 56 -13.55 -4.51 -1.76
N CYS A 57 -12.53 -3.70 -1.49
CA CYS A 57 -12.51 -2.80 -0.33
C CYS A 57 -13.13 -1.42 -0.61
N SER A 58 -13.38 -1.08 -1.88
CA SER A 58 -14.03 0.17 -2.27
C SER A 58 -15.53 0.11 -2.00
N SER A 59 -16.12 1.25 -1.60
CA SER A 59 -17.57 1.44 -1.50
C SER A 59 -17.99 2.72 -2.24
N GLU A 60 -19.30 2.94 -2.40
CA GLU A 60 -19.83 4.20 -2.95
C GLU A 60 -19.38 5.43 -2.14
N GLN A 61 -19.22 5.27 -0.82
CA GLN A 61 -18.86 6.35 0.08
C GLN A 61 -17.36 6.65 0.10
N LEU A 62 -16.52 5.62 -0.07
CA LEU A 62 -15.06 5.77 0.04
C LEU A 62 -14.33 4.82 -0.90
N SER A 63 -13.58 5.38 -1.85
CA SER A 63 -12.68 4.59 -2.66
C SER A 63 -11.44 4.16 -1.87
N HIS A 64 -10.93 2.95 -2.16
CA HIS A 64 -9.76 2.40 -1.48
C HIS A 64 -8.58 3.38 -1.46
N THR A 65 -8.24 3.94 -2.62
CA THR A 65 -7.20 4.95 -2.78
C THR A 65 -7.45 6.21 -1.96
N ARG A 66 -8.69 6.72 -1.93
CA ARG A 66 -9.02 7.90 -1.09
C ARG A 66 -8.85 7.58 0.40
N GLY A 67 -9.21 6.37 0.83
CA GLY A 67 -8.97 5.91 2.20
C GLY A 67 -7.49 5.87 2.56
N LEU A 68 -6.62 5.40 1.65
CA LEU A 68 -5.16 5.41 1.86
C LEU A 68 -4.60 6.82 1.97
N PHE A 69 -5.06 7.75 1.12
CA PHE A 69 -4.68 9.16 1.24
C PHE A 69 -5.18 9.80 2.54
N ALA A 70 -6.39 9.46 2.99
CA ALA A 70 -6.91 9.94 4.27
C ALA A 70 -6.07 9.43 5.45
N ILE A 71 -5.66 8.16 5.43
CA ILE A 71 -4.75 7.59 6.45
C ILE A 71 -3.36 8.25 6.37
N GLY A 72 -2.81 8.41 5.16
CA GLY A 72 -1.51 9.07 4.98
C GLY A 72 -1.53 10.54 5.44
N ALA A 73 -2.63 11.26 5.18
CA ALA A 73 -2.83 12.61 5.68
C ALA A 73 -2.97 12.62 7.20
N ALA A 74 -3.75 11.68 7.77
CA ALA A 74 -3.89 11.54 9.20
C ALA A 74 -2.52 11.32 9.86
N MET A 75 -1.69 10.42 9.35
CA MET A 75 -0.38 10.13 9.95
C MET A 75 0.69 11.20 9.70
N SER A 76 0.44 12.17 8.82
CA SER A 76 1.41 13.24 8.52
C SER A 76 1.53 14.20 9.70
N THR A 77 2.70 14.24 10.31
CA THR A 77 3.06 15.10 11.44
C THR A 77 3.52 16.49 11.01
N GLY A 78 3.69 16.71 9.70
CA GLY A 78 4.26 17.94 9.14
C GLY A 78 5.79 17.94 9.13
N TRP A 79 6.43 17.00 9.85
CA TRP A 79 7.87 16.81 9.85
C TRP A 79 8.26 15.83 8.74
N THR A 80 8.95 16.33 7.72
CA THR A 80 9.22 15.56 6.50
C THR A 80 10.00 14.26 6.76
N TYR A 81 10.97 14.28 7.68
CA TYR A 81 11.76 13.10 8.04
C TYR A 81 10.92 12.01 8.74
N VAL A 82 10.07 12.41 9.68
CA VAL A 82 9.17 11.47 10.38
C VAL A 82 8.14 10.92 9.41
N ASP A 83 7.57 11.79 8.56
CA ASP A 83 6.58 11.40 7.56
C ASP A 83 7.15 10.47 6.49
N ALA A 84 8.43 10.63 6.14
CA ALA A 84 9.12 9.77 5.18
C ALA A 84 9.23 8.31 5.65
N LEU A 85 9.24 8.06 6.96
CA LEU A 85 9.27 6.71 7.52
C LEU A 85 7.87 6.22 7.91
N LEU A 86 7.12 7.08 8.61
CA LEU A 86 5.84 6.75 9.22
C LEU A 86 4.75 6.53 8.17
N VAL A 87 4.62 7.43 7.19
CA VAL A 87 3.58 7.34 6.17
C VAL A 87 3.76 6.07 5.33
N PRO A 88 4.95 5.74 4.82
CA PRO A 88 5.13 4.49 4.09
C PRO A 88 4.92 3.23 4.91
N ALA A 89 5.38 3.21 6.16
CA ALA A 89 5.17 2.05 7.04
C ALA A 89 3.68 1.79 7.27
N VAL A 90 2.91 2.82 7.64
CA VAL A 90 1.47 2.69 7.89
C VAL A 90 0.70 2.37 6.60
N VAL A 91 0.99 3.07 5.49
CA VAL A 91 0.32 2.81 4.20
C VAL A 91 0.58 1.38 3.72
N THR A 92 1.82 0.90 3.84
CA THR A 92 2.17 -0.49 3.49
C THR A 92 1.44 -1.51 4.37
N ALA A 93 1.37 -1.26 5.69
CA ALA A 93 0.61 -2.12 6.60
C ALA A 93 -0.88 -2.15 6.26
N VAL A 94 -1.46 -1.01 5.89
CA VAL A 94 -2.87 -0.93 5.46
C VAL A 94 -3.09 -1.60 4.11
N LEU A 95 -2.14 -1.53 3.17
CA LEU A 95 -2.19 -2.28 1.92
C LEU A 95 -2.23 -3.79 2.17
N LEU A 96 -1.35 -4.30 3.03
CA LEU A 96 -1.35 -5.72 3.44
C LEU A 96 -2.66 -6.12 4.11
N LEU A 97 -3.14 -5.31 5.05
CA LEU A 97 -4.45 -5.52 5.70
C LEU A 97 -5.60 -5.48 4.70
N SER A 98 -5.53 -4.64 3.67
CA SER A 98 -6.55 -4.57 2.61
C SER A 98 -6.62 -5.87 1.80
N VAL A 99 -5.47 -6.48 1.52
CA VAL A 99 -5.42 -7.79 0.85
C VAL A 99 -6.08 -8.85 1.72
N VAL A 100 -5.77 -8.90 3.03
CA VAL A 100 -6.41 -9.83 3.96
C VAL A 100 -7.91 -9.58 4.08
N MET A 101 -8.32 -8.31 4.21
CA MET A 101 -9.74 -7.92 4.30
C MET A 101 -10.52 -8.24 3.04
N ALA A 102 -9.89 -8.19 1.86
CA ALA A 102 -10.53 -8.53 0.59
C ALA A 102 -10.94 -10.02 0.50
N LEU A 103 -10.26 -10.90 1.25
CA LEU A 103 -10.60 -12.32 1.36
C LEU A 103 -11.79 -12.57 2.32
N LEU A 104 -12.17 -11.58 3.13
CA LEU A 104 -13.21 -11.70 4.14
C LEU A 104 -14.57 -11.16 3.63
N PRO A 105 -15.70 -11.71 4.13
CA PRO A 105 -17.01 -11.15 3.84
C PRO A 105 -17.16 -9.74 4.43
N ARG A 106 -17.89 -8.88 3.71
CA ARG A 106 -18.08 -7.45 4.03
C ARG A 106 -16.76 -6.65 4.07
N ALA A 107 -15.81 -6.98 3.19
CA ALA A 107 -14.57 -6.23 2.96
C ALA A 107 -14.71 -4.69 2.97
N PRO A 108 -15.68 -4.06 2.27
CA PRO A 108 -15.74 -2.60 2.24
C PRO A 108 -16.08 -1.99 3.60
N ALA A 109 -17.00 -2.60 4.36
CA ALA A 109 -17.34 -2.15 5.71
C ALA A 109 -16.20 -2.36 6.72
N ARG A 110 -15.35 -3.37 6.53
CA ARG A 110 -14.14 -3.58 7.36
C ARG A 110 -13.09 -2.52 7.05
N TYR A 111 -12.84 -2.26 5.77
CA TYR A 111 -11.90 -1.23 5.34
C TYR A 111 -12.31 0.16 5.83
N LEU A 112 -13.58 0.53 5.66
CA LEU A 112 -14.11 1.81 6.12
C LEU A 112 -13.98 1.98 7.65
N ARG A 113 -14.24 0.91 8.43
CA ARG A 113 -13.99 0.92 9.89
C ARG A 113 -12.52 1.10 10.24
N LEU A 114 -11.60 0.49 9.48
CA LEU A 114 -10.16 0.67 9.68
C LEU A 114 -9.75 2.13 9.46
N VAL A 115 -10.17 2.72 8.33
CA VAL A 115 -9.90 4.12 8.00
C VAL A 115 -10.45 5.04 9.10
N GLN A 116 -11.70 4.83 9.54
CA GLN A 116 -12.30 5.61 10.61
C GLN A 116 -11.58 5.46 11.96
N ARG A 117 -11.10 4.26 12.30
CA ARG A 117 -10.33 4.05 13.55
C ARG A 117 -9.01 4.82 13.51
N MET A 118 -8.28 4.75 12.40
CA MET A 118 -7.03 5.49 12.21
C MET A 118 -7.24 7.00 12.30
N LEU A 119 -8.32 7.51 11.68
CA LEU A 119 -8.68 8.93 11.75
C LEU A 119 -9.06 9.36 13.18
N ARG A 120 -9.86 8.57 13.90
CA ARG A 120 -10.24 8.87 15.28
C ARG A 120 -9.06 8.88 16.23
N HIS A 121 -8.14 7.92 16.08
CA HIS A 121 -6.95 7.86 16.94
C HIS A 121 -6.12 9.15 16.87
N ARG A 122 -6.06 9.76 15.68
CA ARG A 122 -5.38 11.05 15.48
C ARG A 122 -6.11 12.27 16.02
N MET A 123 -7.43 12.24 16.14
CA MET A 123 -8.17 13.35 16.76
C MET A 123 -8.16 13.27 18.29
N GLN A 124 -7.84 12.10 18.86
CA GLN A 124 -7.73 11.90 20.31
C GLN A 124 -6.31 12.13 20.85
N GLN A 125 -5.32 12.28 19.95
CA GLN A 125 -3.95 12.70 20.26
C GLN A 125 -3.81 14.20 20.03
#